data_AF-C9N0Q5-F1
#
_entry.id   AF-C9N0Q5-F1
#
_cell.length_a   1.000
_cell.length_b   1.000
_cell.length_c   1.000
_cell.angle_alpha   90.00
_cell.angle_beta   90.00
_cell.angle_gamma   90.00
#
_symmetry.space_group_name_H-M   'P 1'
#
loop_
_entity.id
_entity.type
_entity.pdbx_description
1 polymer ?
#
loop_
_entity_poly.entity_id
_entity_poly.type
_entity_poly.pdbx_seq_one_letter_code
_entity_poly.pdbx_strand_id
1 'polypeptide(L)'
;MGKSSYNYIEKYKFFSRRKSYEKINVIGTGSLIIFYSRFGGKNNSKGKKQSPSISFELNVAHINDHHSHLEEEKMPLKLNGKTVTVHIGGLPRVAQAIKNFRQGNKNTLVLHAGDALTGTLYYTLFEGKADAELMNAINFDVFTLGNHEFDDGNKLLRSFLDVLKIPVVSANVVPDKGSILEGKWKPYMIKKCWRAKYRNYWTGCREKN
;
A
#
# COMPACT_ATOMS: atom_id res chain seq x y z
N MET A 1 -26.26 3.66 0.99
CA MET A 1 -25.65 2.59 1.81
C MET A 1 -24.31 2.27 1.13
N GLY A 2 -23.13 2.70 1.56
CA GLY A 2 -22.63 2.99 2.90
C GLY A 2 -21.37 2.15 3.10
N LYS A 3 -20.22 2.66 2.67
CA LYS A 3 -18.90 2.24 3.17
C LYS A 3 -18.04 3.50 3.27
N SER A 4 -17.88 3.98 4.49
CA SER A 4 -16.88 5.00 4.83
C SER A 4 -15.56 4.24 4.98
N SER A 5 -14.62 4.47 4.07
CA SER A 5 -13.30 3.84 4.08
C SER A 5 -12.41 4.54 5.10
N TYR A 6 -12.15 3.88 6.22
CA TYR A 6 -11.25 4.37 7.25
C TYR A 6 -9.79 4.14 6.81
N ASN A 7 -9.05 5.22 6.59
CA ASN A 7 -7.63 5.17 6.26
C ASN A 7 -6.80 4.79 7.49
N TYR A 8 -6.33 3.54 7.58
CA TYR A 8 -5.39 3.07 8.59
C TYR A 8 -3.99 2.87 7.97
N ILE A 9 -2.94 3.38 8.63
CA ILE A 9 -1.55 3.02 8.31
C ILE A 9 -1.18 1.80 9.17
N GLU A 10 -1.21 0.61 8.57
CA GLU A 10 -0.79 -0.63 9.23
C GLU A 10 0.72 -0.86 9.08
N LYS A 11 1.43 -1.14 10.19
CA LYS A 11 2.86 -1.48 10.18
C LYS A 11 3.06 -2.99 10.16
N TYR A 12 3.72 -3.50 9.13
CA TYR A 12 4.08 -4.91 9.00
C TYR A 12 5.55 -5.16 9.31
N LYS A 13 5.89 -6.23 10.04
CA LYS A 13 7.27 -6.67 10.30
C LYS A 13 7.48 -8.08 9.75
N PHE A 14 8.17 -8.19 8.61
CA PHE A 14 8.43 -9.48 7.96
C PHE A 14 9.73 -10.13 8.47
N PHE A 15 9.66 -11.35 8.98
CA PHE A 15 10.84 -12.14 9.37
C PHE A 15 11.22 -13.13 8.26
N SER A 16 12.32 -12.88 7.56
CA SER A 16 12.83 -13.80 6.54
C SER A 16 13.65 -14.93 7.17
N ARG A 17 13.15 -16.17 7.13
CA ARG A 17 13.95 -17.40 7.31
C ARG A 17 14.15 -18.05 5.94
N ARG A 18 15.37 -18.06 5.40
CA ARG A 18 15.67 -18.85 4.19
C ARG A 18 15.93 -20.31 4.56
N LYS A 19 14.96 -21.17 4.26
CA LYS A 19 15.16 -22.44 3.53
C LYS A 19 13.78 -22.95 3.12
N SER A 20 13.50 -22.77 1.83
CA SER A 20 12.59 -23.50 0.95
C SER A 20 11.17 -23.88 1.42
N TYR A 21 10.24 -23.76 0.47
CA TYR A 21 8.83 -24.22 0.43
C TYR A 21 7.80 -23.52 1.34
N GLU A 22 6.61 -23.37 0.76
CA GLU A 22 5.43 -22.57 1.09
C GLU A 22 4.93 -22.56 2.55
N LYS A 23 4.34 -21.43 2.95
CA LYS A 23 2.98 -21.29 3.53
C LYS A 23 2.70 -19.82 3.87
N ILE A 24 1.71 -19.21 3.21
CA ILE A 24 1.13 -17.92 3.57
C ILE A 24 0.19 -18.17 4.75
N ASN A 25 0.56 -17.71 5.94
CA ASN A 25 -0.35 -17.69 7.08
C ASN A 25 -1.05 -16.34 7.13
N VAL A 26 -2.28 -16.29 6.63
CA VAL A 26 -3.26 -15.28 7.03
C VAL A 26 -3.87 -15.78 8.33
N ILE A 27 -3.70 -15.04 9.43
CA ILE A 27 -4.39 -15.34 10.69
C ILE A 27 -5.26 -14.14 11.04
N GLY A 28 -6.56 -14.30 10.78
CA GLY A 28 -7.62 -13.60 11.49
C GLY A 28 -7.70 -14.07 12.93
N THR A 29 -8.24 -13.20 13.77
CA THR A 29 -8.36 -13.27 15.23
C THR A 29 -8.64 -14.67 15.82
N GLY A 30 -7.84 -15.08 16.81
CA GLY A 30 -8.14 -16.24 17.66
C GLY A 30 -6.96 -16.67 18.54
N SER A 31 -7.08 -16.41 19.85
CA SER A 31 -6.38 -16.99 21.02
C SER A 31 -4.95 -17.54 20.89
N LEU A 32 -4.07 -16.96 21.72
CA LEU A 32 -2.71 -17.42 22.01
C LEU A 32 -2.72 -18.74 22.82
N ILE A 33 -2.21 -19.83 22.25
CA ILE A 33 -1.75 -21.02 22.99
C ILE A 33 -0.39 -21.44 22.41
N ILE A 34 0.66 -21.41 23.24
CA ILE A 34 2.00 -21.89 22.86
C ILE A 34 2.23 -23.23 23.58
N PHE A 35 2.25 -24.33 22.82
CA PHE A 35 2.74 -25.62 23.29
C PHE A 35 4.27 -25.71 23.11
N TYR A 36 5.00 -26.00 24.17
CA TYR A 36 6.40 -26.44 24.09
C TYR A 36 6.46 -27.97 24.12
N SER A 37 6.76 -28.59 22.98
CA SER A 37 7.17 -30.00 22.94
C SER A 37 8.71 -30.07 22.96
N ARG A 38 9.28 -30.55 24.07
CA ARG A 38 10.71 -30.79 24.23
C ARG A 38 11.02 -32.25 23.88
N PHE A 39 11.45 -32.51 22.64
CA PHE A 39 12.05 -33.79 22.29
C PHE A 39 13.54 -33.76 22.58
N GLY A 40 13.97 -34.52 23.60
CA GLY A 40 15.37 -34.75 23.93
C GLY A 40 15.95 -35.85 23.07
N GLY A 41 16.89 -35.51 22.19
CA GLY A 41 17.74 -36.44 21.47
C GLY A 41 19.18 -35.94 21.47
N LYS A 42 20.07 -36.65 22.16
CA LYS A 42 21.52 -36.41 22.13
C LYS A 42 22.04 -36.69 20.73
N ASN A 43 22.51 -35.67 20.02
CA ASN A 43 23.36 -35.85 18.84
C ASN A 43 24.59 -34.95 18.94
N ASN A 44 25.74 -35.60 19.07
CA ASN A 44 27.06 -35.00 18.87
C ASN A 44 27.19 -34.57 17.41
N SER A 45 26.93 -33.29 17.12
CA SER A 45 27.28 -32.69 15.84
C SER A 45 28.10 -31.43 16.08
N LYS A 46 29.35 -31.47 15.61
CA LYS A 46 30.31 -30.37 15.55
C LYS A 46 29.60 -29.07 15.15
N GLY A 47 29.75 -28.03 15.97
CA GLY A 47 29.04 -26.77 15.84
C GLY A 47 29.26 -26.11 14.47
N LYS A 48 28.25 -26.17 13.59
CA LYS A 48 28.12 -25.22 12.49
C LYS A 48 27.80 -23.86 13.12
N LYS A 49 28.75 -22.92 13.06
CA LYS A 49 28.48 -21.50 13.34
C LYS A 49 27.25 -21.09 12.51
N GLN A 50 26.13 -20.87 13.19
CA GLN A 50 24.95 -20.26 12.58
C GLN A 50 25.39 -18.89 12.03
N SER A 51 25.41 -18.76 10.71
CA SER A 51 25.61 -17.47 10.04
C SER A 51 24.59 -16.48 10.61
N PRO A 52 25.01 -15.26 11.03
CA PRO A 52 24.10 -14.31 11.65
C PRO A 52 22.89 -14.08 10.74
N SER A 53 21.70 -14.34 11.26
CA SER A 53 20.46 -14.08 10.53
C SER A 53 20.26 -12.57 10.43
N ILE A 54 20.70 -11.97 9.33
CA ILE A 54 20.43 -10.56 9.06
C ILE A 54 18.92 -10.43 8.82
N SER A 55 18.23 -9.80 9.76
CA SER A 55 16.81 -9.44 9.67
C SER A 55 16.64 -8.33 8.63
N PHE A 56 15.61 -8.45 7.80
CA PHE A 56 15.18 -7.41 6.87
C PHE A 56 13.87 -6.82 7.39
N GLU A 57 13.77 -5.49 7.40
CA GLU A 57 12.56 -4.78 7.78
C GLU A 57 12.04 -4.03 6.56
N LEU A 58 10.73 -4.17 6.29
CA LEU A 58 9.97 -3.48 5.25
C LEU A 58 8.82 -2.78 5.95
N ASN A 59 8.73 -1.47 5.77
CA ASN A 59 7.66 -0.67 6.35
C ASN A 59 6.66 -0.36 5.23
N VAL A 60 5.46 -0.91 5.32
CA VAL A 60 4.40 -0.67 4.34
C VAL A 60 3.42 0.35 4.91
N ALA A 61 2.95 1.27 4.08
CA ALA A 61 1.78 2.09 4.33
C ALA A 61 0.88 1.97 3.10
N HIS A 62 -0.44 2.03 3.29
CA HIS A 62 -1.36 2.04 2.16
C HIS A 62 -2.60 2.86 2.47
N ILE A 63 -3.27 3.26 1.40
CA ILE A 63 -4.67 3.70 1.42
C ILE A 63 -5.44 2.95 0.34
N ASN A 64 -6.76 3.07 0.37
CA ASN A 64 -7.67 2.53 -0.63
C ASN A 64 -8.94 3.40 -0.66
N ASP A 65 -9.74 3.27 -1.72
CA ASP A 65 -11.12 3.72 -1.74
C ASP A 65 -11.29 5.19 -1.31
N HIS A 66 -10.39 6.08 -1.78
CA HIS A 66 -10.50 7.49 -1.41
C HIS A 66 -11.64 8.18 -2.17
N HIS A 67 -12.11 7.61 -3.29
CA HIS A 67 -13.36 8.00 -3.95
C HIS A 67 -13.50 9.51 -4.19
N SER A 68 -12.40 10.16 -4.60
CA SER A 68 -12.33 11.60 -4.78
C SER A 68 -12.70 12.46 -3.55
N HIS A 69 -12.60 11.92 -2.34
CA HIS A 69 -12.66 12.69 -1.08
C HIS A 69 -11.30 13.37 -0.84
N LEU A 70 -11.04 14.41 -1.64
CA LEU A 70 -9.77 15.14 -1.63
C LEU A 70 -9.64 16.04 -0.39
N GLU A 71 -10.77 16.54 0.09
CA GLU A 71 -10.88 17.38 1.30
C GLU A 71 -11.27 16.56 2.54
N GLU A 72 -11.16 17.21 3.69
CA GLU A 72 -11.63 16.66 4.95
C GLU A 72 -13.15 16.73 5.08
N GLU A 73 -13.71 15.75 5.76
CA GLU A 73 -15.14 15.65 6.04
C GLU A 73 -15.42 15.78 7.53
N LYS A 74 -16.59 16.32 7.86
CA LYS A 74 -17.07 16.39 9.23
C LYS A 74 -17.80 15.10 9.59
N MET A 75 -17.32 14.42 10.62
CA MET A 75 -17.96 13.22 11.15
C MET A 75 -18.32 13.41 12.63
N PRO A 76 -19.57 13.17 13.04
CA PRO A 76 -19.93 13.10 14.45
C PRO A 76 -19.36 11.81 15.06
N LEU A 77 -18.59 11.94 16.14
CA LEU A 77 -18.11 10.84 16.95
C LEU A 77 -18.69 10.93 18.36
N LYS A 78 -19.08 9.80 18.93
CA LYS A 78 -19.45 9.72 20.35
C LYS A 78 -18.22 9.42 21.18
N LEU A 79 -17.79 10.39 21.99
CA LEU A 79 -16.69 10.25 22.94
C LEU A 79 -17.23 10.44 24.35
N ASN A 80 -17.10 9.41 25.19
CA ASN A 80 -17.59 9.40 26.57
C ASN A 80 -19.06 9.84 26.70
N GLY A 81 -19.92 9.37 25.79
CA GLY A 81 -21.35 9.69 25.77
C GLY A 81 -21.72 11.05 25.17
N LYS A 82 -20.75 11.91 24.83
CA LYS A 82 -20.98 13.20 24.16
C LYS A 82 -20.70 13.09 22.66
N THR A 83 -21.57 13.68 21.83
CA THR A 83 -21.31 13.81 20.40
C THR A 83 -20.37 14.99 20.17
N VAL A 84 -19.24 14.71 19.52
CA VAL A 84 -18.23 15.71 19.10
C VAL A 84 -18.08 15.59 17.60
N THR A 85 -18.14 16.72 16.89
CA THR A 85 -17.83 16.76 15.46
C THR A 85 -16.33 16.85 15.29
N VAL A 86 -15.76 15.91 14.54
CA VAL A 86 -14.34 15.91 14.17
C VAL A 86 -14.19 16.00 12.66
N HIS A 87 -13.01 16.42 12.22
CA HIS A 87 -12.64 16.43 10.81
C HIS A 87 -11.79 15.20 10.50
N ILE A 88 -12.23 14.39 9.54
CA ILE A 88 -11.57 13.15 9.12
C ILE A 88 -11.19 13.22 7.63
N GLY A 89 -10.28 12.35 7.19
CA GLY A 89 -9.92 12.26 5.77
C GLY A 89 -9.09 13.45 5.28
N GLY A 90 -9.22 13.75 3.98
CA GLY A 90 -8.45 14.76 3.26
C GLY A 90 -7.07 14.26 2.83
N LEU A 91 -6.83 14.25 1.51
CA LEU A 91 -5.55 13.86 0.94
C LEU A 91 -4.36 14.72 1.42
N PRO A 92 -4.49 16.01 1.74
CA PRO A 92 -3.39 16.77 2.34
C PRO A 92 -2.93 16.20 3.69
N ARG A 93 -3.85 15.72 4.53
CA ARG A 93 -3.50 15.07 5.81
C ARG A 93 -2.84 13.71 5.59
N VAL A 94 -3.34 12.95 4.61
CA VAL A 94 -2.72 11.69 4.16
C VAL A 94 -1.30 11.93 3.65
N ALA A 95 -1.08 12.96 2.83
CA ALA A 95 0.23 13.35 2.32
C ALA A 95 1.22 13.63 3.46
N GLN A 96 0.79 14.39 4.47
CA GLN A 96 1.61 14.67 5.64
C GLN A 96 1.91 13.42 6.47
N ALA A 97 0.92 12.53 6.65
CA ALA A 97 1.12 11.26 7.35
C ALA A 97 2.12 10.34 6.62
N ILE A 98 2.02 10.25 5.29
CA ILE A 98 2.94 9.49 4.44
C ILE A 98 4.35 10.09 4.48
N LYS A 99 4.46 11.43 4.46
CA LYS A 99 5.75 12.13 4.60
C LYS A 99 6.42 11.78 5.93
N ASN A 100 5.68 11.86 7.03
CA ASN A 100 6.18 11.50 8.36
C ASN A 100 6.55 10.01 8.44
N PHE A 101 5.74 9.14 7.85
CA PHE A 101 6.01 7.71 7.75
C PHE A 101 7.32 7.43 7.01
N ARG A 102 7.57 8.11 5.89
CA ARG A 102 8.82 8.01 5.12
C ARG A 102 10.03 8.52 5.89
N GLN A 103 9.88 9.59 6.67
CA GLN A 103 10.96 10.16 7.47
C GLN A 103 11.31 9.29 8.69
N GLY A 104 10.30 8.67 9.32
CA GLY A 104 10.47 7.87 10.54
C GLY A 104 10.88 6.42 10.31
N ASN A 105 10.78 5.90 9.08
CA ASN A 105 10.99 4.47 8.79
C ASN A 105 11.97 4.25 7.64
N LYS A 106 12.64 3.10 7.66
CA LYS A 106 13.53 2.64 6.58
C LYS A 106 12.79 1.67 5.67
N ASN A 107 13.27 1.51 4.44
CA ASN A 107 12.67 0.58 3.46
C ASN A 107 11.15 0.74 3.41
N THR A 108 10.70 1.94 3.06
CA THR A 108 9.27 2.22 3.00
C THR A 108 8.67 1.85 1.65
N LEU A 109 7.44 1.36 1.67
CA LEU A 109 6.60 1.11 0.51
C LEU A 109 5.21 1.69 0.76
N VAL A 110 4.76 2.60 -0.08
CA VAL A 110 3.50 3.35 0.07
C VAL A 110 2.59 3.02 -1.12
N LEU A 111 1.44 2.41 -0.85
CA LEU A 111 0.58 1.81 -1.88
C LEU A 111 -0.81 2.46 -1.91
N HIS A 112 -1.45 2.44 -3.07
CA HIS A 112 -2.86 2.77 -3.19
C HIS A 112 -3.62 1.61 -3.87
N ALA A 113 -4.62 1.06 -3.18
CA ALA A 113 -5.23 -0.21 -3.55
C ALA A 113 -6.44 -0.12 -4.52
N GLY A 114 -6.47 0.90 -5.39
CA GLY A 114 -7.63 1.15 -6.28
C GLY A 114 -8.73 2.00 -5.67
N ASP A 115 -9.77 2.24 -6.46
CA ASP A 115 -10.93 3.07 -6.15
C ASP A 115 -10.52 4.49 -5.70
N ALA A 116 -9.66 5.09 -6.51
CA ALA A 116 -9.30 6.49 -6.39
C ALA A 116 -10.44 7.38 -6.90
N LEU A 117 -11.09 6.96 -7.98
CA LEU A 117 -12.07 7.76 -8.71
C LEU A 117 -13.49 7.58 -8.16
N THR A 118 -14.37 8.50 -8.57
CA THR A 118 -15.81 8.55 -8.30
C THR A 118 -16.18 8.72 -6.82
N GLY A 119 -16.95 9.76 -6.50
CA GLY A 119 -17.54 9.92 -5.15
C GLY A 119 -17.90 11.35 -4.76
N THR A 120 -17.17 12.35 -5.26
CA THR A 120 -17.46 13.78 -4.99
C THR A 120 -17.47 14.62 -6.27
N LEU A 121 -17.83 15.90 -6.15
CA LEU A 121 -17.78 16.87 -7.26
C LEU A 121 -16.37 17.05 -7.84
N TYR A 122 -15.31 16.70 -7.10
CA TYR A 122 -13.96 16.69 -7.66
C TYR A 122 -13.87 15.74 -8.86
N TYR A 123 -14.47 14.57 -8.76
CA TYR A 123 -14.54 13.65 -9.90
C TYR A 123 -15.42 14.21 -11.01
N THR A 124 -16.64 14.63 -10.68
CA THR A 124 -17.63 15.09 -11.68
C THR A 124 -17.14 16.28 -12.51
N LEU A 125 -16.36 17.19 -11.91
CA LEU A 125 -15.90 18.41 -12.57
C LEU A 125 -14.51 18.27 -13.21
N PHE A 126 -13.65 17.40 -12.68
CA PHE A 126 -12.25 17.28 -13.13
C PHE A 126 -11.90 15.93 -13.73
N GLU A 127 -12.84 14.98 -13.76
CA GLU A 127 -12.71 13.69 -14.45
C GLU A 127 -11.45 12.91 -14.03
N GLY A 128 -11.14 12.93 -12.73
CA GLY A 128 -9.98 12.25 -12.14
C GLY A 128 -8.66 13.01 -12.24
N LYS A 129 -8.57 14.14 -12.94
CA LYS A 129 -7.32 14.92 -13.06
C LYS A 129 -6.86 15.47 -11.71
N ALA A 130 -7.79 15.95 -10.89
CA ALA A 130 -7.49 16.45 -9.55
C ALA A 130 -6.94 15.33 -8.64
N ASP A 131 -7.54 14.15 -8.69
CA ASP A 131 -7.08 12.96 -7.98
C ASP A 131 -5.67 12.57 -8.41
N ALA A 132 -5.42 12.49 -9.72
CA ALA A 132 -4.11 12.14 -10.27
C ALA A 132 -3.01 13.13 -9.83
N GLU A 133 -3.29 14.44 -9.85
CA GLU A 133 -2.35 15.47 -9.42
C GLU A 133 -2.01 15.37 -7.93
N LEU A 134 -2.99 15.14 -7.06
CA LEU A 134 -2.75 14.96 -5.63
C LEU A 134 -2.04 13.64 -5.34
N MET A 135 -2.41 12.55 -6.01
CA MET A 135 -1.72 11.26 -5.89
C MET A 135 -0.25 11.40 -6.30
N ASN A 136 0.03 12.13 -7.39
CA ASN A 136 1.39 12.45 -7.81
C ASN A 136 2.16 13.25 -6.76
N ALA A 137 1.51 14.23 -6.09
CA ALA A 137 2.11 15.01 -5.02
C ALA A 137 2.43 14.17 -3.77
N ILE A 138 1.57 13.20 -3.44
CA ILE A 138 1.81 12.22 -2.36
C ILE A 138 2.98 11.27 -2.72
N ASN A 139 3.19 11.05 -4.02
CA ASN A 139 4.25 10.21 -4.58
C ASN A 139 4.12 8.75 -4.10
N PHE A 140 2.97 8.12 -4.35
CA PHE A 140 2.77 6.69 -4.10
C PHE A 140 3.78 5.84 -4.88
N ASP A 141 4.16 4.70 -4.31
CA ASP A 141 5.10 3.79 -4.93
C ASP A 141 4.46 2.91 -6.01
N VAL A 142 3.18 2.52 -5.83
CA VAL A 142 2.37 1.74 -6.78
C VAL A 142 0.90 2.05 -6.56
N PHE A 143 0.14 2.08 -7.65
CA PHE A 143 -1.32 2.07 -7.68
C PHE A 143 -1.82 0.80 -8.38
N THR A 144 -2.94 0.24 -7.94
CA THR A 144 -3.67 -0.80 -8.68
C THR A 144 -5.03 -0.28 -9.09
N LEU A 145 -5.59 -0.82 -10.17
CA LEU A 145 -6.95 -0.51 -10.60
C LEU A 145 -7.97 -1.21 -9.69
N GLY A 146 -8.94 -0.46 -9.20
CA GLY A 146 -10.21 -0.93 -8.63
C GLY A 146 -11.31 -0.98 -9.68
N ASN A 147 -12.55 -1.16 -9.26
CA ASN A 147 -13.68 -1.23 -10.18
C ASN A 147 -14.16 0.14 -10.63
N HIS A 148 -14.10 1.15 -9.73
CA HIS A 148 -14.61 2.49 -10.02
C HIS A 148 -13.73 3.28 -11.00
N GLU A 149 -12.51 2.81 -11.26
CA GLU A 149 -11.69 3.32 -12.35
C GLU A 149 -12.32 3.13 -13.74
N PHE A 150 -13.31 2.24 -13.88
CA PHE A 150 -13.95 1.90 -15.16
C PHE A 150 -15.37 2.46 -15.34
N ASP A 151 -15.92 3.18 -14.35
CA ASP A 151 -17.33 3.60 -14.33
C ASP A 151 -17.74 4.40 -15.57
N ASP A 152 -16.92 5.37 -15.99
CA ASP A 152 -17.14 6.18 -17.19
C ASP A 152 -16.35 5.68 -18.42
N GLY A 153 -15.94 4.42 -18.35
CA GLY A 153 -15.32 3.69 -19.46
C GLY A 153 -13.87 4.06 -19.76
N ASN A 154 -13.34 3.39 -20.78
CA ASN A 154 -11.90 3.35 -21.07
C ASN A 154 -11.31 4.72 -21.43
N LYS A 155 -12.09 5.65 -21.99
CA LYS A 155 -11.60 6.98 -22.39
C LYS A 155 -11.24 7.83 -21.17
N LEU A 156 -12.06 7.80 -20.14
CA LEU A 156 -11.81 8.59 -18.94
C LEU A 156 -10.66 8.00 -18.13
N LEU A 157 -10.67 6.67 -17.96
CA LEU A 157 -9.55 5.95 -17.36
C LEU A 157 -8.24 6.26 -18.09
N ARG A 158 -8.26 6.27 -19.42
CA ARG A 158 -7.09 6.63 -20.22
C ARG A 158 -6.57 8.02 -19.89
N SER A 159 -7.46 9.00 -19.75
CA SER A 159 -7.13 10.39 -19.42
C SER A 159 -6.55 10.52 -18.01
N PHE A 160 -7.13 9.82 -17.04
CA PHE A 160 -6.60 9.75 -15.67
C PHE A 160 -5.18 9.18 -15.66
N LEU A 161 -4.98 8.05 -16.35
CA LEU A 161 -3.68 7.38 -16.46
C LEU A 161 -2.63 8.20 -17.25
N ASP A 162 -3.05 9.16 -18.08
CA ASP A 162 -2.12 10.09 -18.75
C ASP A 162 -1.55 11.15 -17.79
N VAL A 163 -2.31 11.54 -16.77
CA VAL A 163 -1.87 12.49 -15.75
C VAL A 163 -1.13 11.79 -14.62
N LEU A 164 -1.50 10.55 -14.30
CA LEU A 164 -0.92 9.77 -13.22
C LEU A 164 0.53 9.36 -13.54
N LYS A 165 1.47 9.77 -12.69
CA LYS A 165 2.91 9.47 -12.79
C LYS A 165 3.32 8.24 -11.96
N ILE A 166 2.37 7.67 -11.22
CA ILE A 166 2.59 6.52 -10.35
C ILE A 166 2.52 5.23 -11.18
N PRO A 167 3.44 4.27 -10.99
CA PRO A 167 3.36 2.98 -11.64
C PRO A 167 2.05 2.26 -11.32
N VAL A 168 1.34 1.85 -12.36
CA VAL A 168 0.07 1.10 -12.24
C VAL A 168 0.31 -0.39 -12.47
N VAL A 169 -0.28 -1.21 -11.61
CA VAL A 169 -0.27 -2.67 -11.75
C VAL A 169 -1.67 -3.26 -11.74
N SER A 170 -1.89 -4.29 -12.56
CA SER A 170 -3.06 -5.17 -12.45
C SER A 170 -2.75 -6.46 -13.19
N ALA A 171 -2.78 -7.59 -12.47
CA ALA A 171 -2.41 -8.89 -13.01
C ALA A 171 -3.55 -9.59 -13.76
N ASN A 172 -4.79 -9.27 -13.41
CA ASN A 172 -6.00 -9.95 -13.89
C ASN A 172 -6.87 -9.08 -14.80
N VAL A 173 -6.53 -7.80 -15.01
CA VAL A 173 -7.16 -6.95 -16.03
C VAL A 173 -6.14 -6.74 -17.15
N VAL A 174 -6.41 -7.32 -18.32
CA VAL A 174 -5.50 -7.27 -19.47
C VAL A 174 -6.24 -6.62 -20.65
N PRO A 175 -5.85 -5.42 -21.09
CA PRO A 175 -6.42 -4.80 -22.28
C PRO A 175 -6.11 -5.63 -23.52
N ASP A 176 -7.12 -5.80 -24.39
CA ASP A 176 -6.92 -6.41 -25.69
C ASP A 176 -5.96 -5.58 -26.57
N LYS A 177 -5.29 -6.26 -27.49
CA LYS A 177 -4.44 -5.61 -28.50
C LYS A 177 -5.24 -4.60 -29.31
N GLY A 178 -4.73 -3.38 -29.46
CA GLY A 178 -5.40 -2.26 -30.11
C GLY A 178 -6.33 -1.46 -29.19
N SER A 179 -6.51 -1.87 -27.93
CA SER A 179 -7.22 -1.06 -26.94
C SER A 179 -6.46 0.23 -26.66
N ILE A 180 -7.19 1.32 -26.41
CA ILE A 180 -6.58 2.58 -25.96
C ILE A 180 -5.85 2.44 -24.62
N LEU A 181 -6.16 1.39 -23.86
CA LEU A 181 -5.53 1.06 -22.58
C LEU A 181 -4.34 0.09 -22.73
N GLU A 182 -4.02 -0.36 -23.94
CA GLU A 182 -2.89 -1.27 -24.19
C GLU A 182 -1.58 -0.66 -23.66
N GLY A 183 -0.85 -1.46 -22.87
CA GLY A 183 0.44 -1.08 -22.30
C GLY A 183 0.39 -0.04 -21.18
N LYS A 184 -0.80 0.29 -20.64
CA LYS A 184 -0.93 1.33 -19.59
C LYS A 184 -0.57 0.87 -18.19
N TRP A 185 -0.53 -0.43 -17.95
CA TRP A 185 -0.07 -1.01 -16.68
C TRP A 185 0.66 -2.33 -16.92
N LYS A 186 1.37 -2.78 -15.88
CA LYS A 186 2.05 -4.08 -15.87
C LYS A 186 1.31 -5.04 -14.95
N PRO A 187 1.46 -6.37 -15.09
CA PRO A 187 0.87 -7.31 -14.14
C PRO A 187 1.45 -7.20 -12.72
N TYR A 188 2.71 -6.80 -12.61
CA TYR A 188 3.39 -6.60 -11.33
C TYR A 188 4.59 -5.65 -11.49
N MET A 189 5.17 -5.22 -10.37
CA MET A 189 6.41 -4.43 -10.31
C MET A 189 7.36 -5.01 -9.27
N ILE A 190 8.66 -5.06 -9.58
CA ILE A 190 9.69 -5.50 -8.63
C ILE A 190 10.42 -4.26 -8.08
N LYS A 191 10.27 -4.04 -6.77
CA LYS A 191 10.99 -2.97 -6.05
C LYS A 191 12.09 -3.57 -5.17
N LYS A 192 13.33 -3.11 -5.34
CA LYS A 192 14.47 -3.51 -4.53
C LYS A 192 14.55 -2.67 -3.26
N CYS A 193 14.54 -3.32 -2.11
CA CYS A 193 14.77 -2.70 -0.80
C CYS A 193 16.11 -3.20 -0.22
N TRP A 194 16.77 -2.38 0.59
CA TRP A 194 18.13 -2.69 1.05
C TRP A 194 18.12 -3.41 2.41
N ARG A 195 18.99 -4.42 2.56
CA ARG A 195 19.18 -5.15 3.83
C ARG A 195 20.01 -4.38 4.87
N ALA A 196 20.86 -3.46 4.45
CA ALA A 196 21.67 -2.59 5.31
C ALA A 196 22.27 -1.41 4.52
N LYS A 197 22.67 -0.35 5.24
CA LYS A 197 23.27 0.91 4.76
C LYS A 197 24.44 0.63 3.81
N TYR A 198 24.40 1.12 2.57
CA TYR A 198 25.58 1.21 1.70
C TYR A 198 26.07 2.66 1.71
N ARG A 199 27.31 2.90 2.18
CA ARG A 199 27.98 4.22 2.16
C ARG A 199 27.17 5.38 2.76
N ASN A 200 26.66 5.21 3.97
CA ASN A 200 26.07 6.29 4.79
C ASN A 200 24.75 6.97 4.34
N TYR A 201 24.12 6.56 3.24
CA TYR A 201 22.82 7.10 2.82
C TYR A 201 21.67 6.11 3.10
N TRP A 202 20.58 6.60 3.70
CA TRP A 202 19.30 5.88 3.75
C TRP A 202 18.61 6.07 2.39
N THR A 203 18.58 5.03 1.58
CA THR A 203 17.83 5.04 0.33
C THR A 203 16.65 4.08 0.48
N GLY A 204 15.43 4.57 0.24
CA GLY A 204 14.22 3.74 0.25
C GLY A 204 14.25 2.65 -0.82
N CYS A 205 13.16 1.89 -0.94
CA CYS A 205 13.03 0.91 -2.00
C CYS A 205 13.04 1.60 -3.37
N ARG A 206 13.75 1.06 -4.36
CA ARG A 206 13.82 1.62 -5.74
C ARG A 206 13.36 0.59 -6.77
N GLU A 207 12.77 1.04 -7.87
CA GLU A 207 12.43 0.18 -9.00
C GLU A 207 13.70 -0.42 -9.63
N LYS A 208 13.61 -1.65 -10.13
CA LYS A 208 14.69 -2.30 -10.87
C LYS A 208 14.50 -1.96 -12.36
N ASN A 209 15.39 -1.14 -12.93
CA ASN A 209 15.54 -0.99 -14.38
C ASN A 209 15.89 -2.33 -15.03
#